data_AF-A0A4Y2UI38-F1
#
_entry.id   AF-A0A4Y2UI38-F1
#
_cell.length_a   1.000
_cell.length_b   1.000
_cell.length_c   1.000
_cell.angle_alpha   90.00
_cell.angle_beta   90.00
_cell.angle_gamma   90.00
#
_symmetry.space_group_name_H-M   'P 1'
#
loop_
_entity.id
_entity.type
_entity.pdbx_description
1 polymer ?
#
loop_
_entity_poly.entity_id
_entity_poly.type
_entity_poly.pdbx_seq_one_letter_code
_entity_poly.pdbx_strand_id
1 'polypeptide(L)'
;RTVPLRQTVTRRFPFWYTIETRRLLKRKARVRRLALKCVNPDSVDEFRALCSSAVKYSIQKDYNTYLRLTENNLISNPKKFWSYFNNTKHNSPNSLYYNNVCYENDGDIANAFADYFKSVFKPSTNYDIKNEIKSNCVGDLVKIDSVTYDDV
;
A
#
# COMPACT_ATOMS: atom_id res chain seq x y z
N ARG A 1 -11.86 -37.28 11.62
CA ARG A 1 -12.17 -36.11 10.74
C ARG A 1 -10.86 -35.40 10.45
N THR A 2 -10.40 -35.37 9.21
CA THR A 2 -9.15 -34.70 8.82
C THR A 2 -9.52 -33.34 8.24
N VAL A 3 -9.12 -32.25 8.90
CA VAL A 3 -9.37 -30.89 8.41
C VAL A 3 -8.34 -30.59 7.30
N PRO A 4 -8.75 -30.22 6.09
CA PRO A 4 -7.81 -29.91 5.01
C PRO A 4 -6.94 -28.71 5.40
N LEU A 5 -5.62 -28.87 5.34
CA LEU A 5 -4.68 -27.77 5.53
C LEU A 5 -4.64 -26.92 4.26
N ARG A 6 -4.91 -25.62 4.40
CA ARG A 6 -4.82 -24.65 3.30
C ARG A 6 -3.37 -24.48 2.90
N GLN A 7 -2.97 -24.98 1.73
CA GLN A 7 -1.65 -24.70 1.17
C GLN A 7 -1.59 -23.22 0.73
N THR A 8 -0.82 -22.41 1.46
CA THR A 8 -0.53 -21.04 1.06
C THR A 8 0.63 -21.05 0.08
N VAL A 9 0.33 -20.87 -1.21
CA VAL A 9 1.38 -20.66 -2.23
C VAL A 9 2.01 -19.30 -2.00
N THR A 10 3.27 -19.28 -1.54
CA THR A 10 4.03 -18.04 -1.40
C THR A 10 4.42 -17.54 -2.79
N ARG A 11 3.91 -16.36 -3.19
CA ARG A 11 4.31 -15.73 -4.45
C ARG A 11 5.77 -15.27 -4.33
N ARG A 12 6.59 -15.61 -5.32
CA ARG A 12 8.03 -15.22 -5.37
C ARG A 12 8.26 -13.71 -5.43
N PHE A 13 7.29 -12.96 -5.94
CA PHE A 13 7.34 -11.51 -6.07
C PHE A 13 6.05 -10.89 -5.52
N PRO A 14 6.10 -9.67 -4.98
CA PRO A 14 4.91 -8.89 -4.67
C PRO A 14 3.95 -8.84 -5.86
N PHE A 15 2.65 -8.93 -5.59
CA PHE A 15 1.64 -9.00 -6.65
C PHE A 15 1.61 -7.72 -7.51
N TRP A 16 2.00 -6.58 -6.93
CA TRP A 16 2.07 -5.28 -7.58
C TRP A 16 3.30 -5.07 -8.46
N TYR A 17 4.28 -5.98 -8.45
CA TYR A 17 5.37 -5.95 -9.43
C TYR A 17 4.86 -6.26 -10.84
N THR A 18 5.24 -5.41 -11.78
CA THR A 18 5.07 -5.63 -13.21
C THR A 18 5.98 -6.75 -13.71
N ILE A 19 5.69 -7.25 -14.92
CA ILE A 19 6.54 -8.26 -15.59
C ILE A 19 7.95 -7.72 -15.79
N GLU A 20 8.09 -6.43 -16.09
CA GLU A 20 9.37 -5.78 -16.33
C GLU A 20 10.24 -5.72 -15.07
N THR A 21 9.68 -5.31 -13.93
CA THR A 21 10.41 -5.35 -12.63
C THR A 21 10.85 -6.77 -12.28
N ARG A 22 10.00 -7.77 -12.52
CA ARG A 22 10.35 -9.18 -12.30
C ARG A 22 11.48 -9.63 -13.22
N ARG A 23 11.47 -9.21 -14.50
CA ARG A 23 12.55 -9.48 -15.47
C ARG A 23 13.86 -8.83 -15.03
N LEU A 24 13.84 -7.58 -14.60
CA LEU A 24 15.00 -6.86 -14.08
C LEU A 24 15.60 -7.54 -12.84
N LEU A 25 14.78 -7.98 -11.89
CA LEU A 25 15.24 -8.72 -10.71
C LEU A 25 15.88 -10.06 -11.07
N LYS A 26 15.29 -10.80 -12.01
CA LYS A 26 15.88 -12.05 -12.53
C LYS A 26 17.22 -11.79 -13.24
N ARG A 27 17.31 -10.72 -14.06
CA ARG A 27 18.55 -10.31 -14.72
C ARG A 27 19.62 -9.93 -13.70
N LYS A 28 19.30 -9.09 -12.71
CA LYS A 28 20.18 -8.72 -11.59
C LYS A 28 20.74 -9.97 -10.88
N ALA A 29 19.89 -10.95 -10.58
CA ALA A 29 20.33 -12.20 -9.94
C ALA A 29 21.25 -13.05 -10.85
N ARG A 30 21.04 -13.04 -12.17
CA ARG A 30 21.93 -13.68 -13.14
C ARG A 30 23.29 -12.97 -13.19
N VAL A 31 23.30 -11.65 -13.37
CA VAL A 31 24.54 -10.84 -13.45
C VAL A 31 25.34 -10.95 -12.16
N ARG A 32 24.70 -10.89 -10.98
CA ARG A 32 25.37 -11.14 -9.68
C ARG A 32 26.13 -12.46 -9.66
N ARG A 33 25.50 -13.55 -10.13
CA ARG A 33 26.13 -14.88 -10.16
C ARG A 33 27.32 -14.93 -11.11
N LEU A 34 27.31 -14.14 -12.20
CA LEU A 34 28.43 -14.05 -13.14
C LEU A 34 29.57 -13.21 -12.55
N ALA A 35 29.25 -12.04 -11.99
CA ALA A 35 30.21 -11.16 -11.32
C ALA A 35 30.92 -11.86 -10.13
N LEU A 36 30.19 -12.70 -9.39
CA LEU A 36 30.78 -13.52 -8.31
C LEU A 36 31.65 -14.68 -8.82
N LYS A 37 31.51 -15.10 -10.09
CA LYS A 37 32.24 -16.24 -10.67
C LYS A 37 33.53 -15.86 -11.39
N CYS A 38 33.64 -14.65 -11.97
CA CYS A 38 34.82 -14.26 -12.76
C CYS A 38 35.17 -12.76 -12.69
N VAL A 39 36.42 -12.47 -12.32
CA VAL A 39 37.54 -11.70 -12.97
C VAL A 39 37.27 -10.59 -14.02
N ASN A 40 36.08 -10.43 -14.62
CA ASN A 40 35.83 -9.41 -15.65
C ASN A 40 35.18 -8.12 -15.06
N PRO A 41 35.86 -6.96 -15.11
CA PRO A 41 35.34 -5.68 -14.61
C PRO A 41 34.00 -5.26 -15.24
N ASP A 42 33.74 -5.60 -16.52
CA ASP A 42 32.49 -5.24 -17.22
C ASP A 42 31.25 -5.84 -16.52
N SER A 43 31.39 -7.03 -15.94
CA SER A 43 30.29 -7.70 -15.23
C SER A 43 29.96 -7.07 -13.88
N VAL A 44 30.96 -6.43 -13.26
CA VAL A 44 30.83 -5.69 -12.00
C VAL A 44 30.15 -4.35 -12.25
N ASP A 45 30.52 -3.67 -13.33
CA ASP A 45 29.91 -2.39 -13.73
C ASP A 45 28.46 -2.56 -14.20
N GLU A 46 28.16 -3.61 -14.98
CA GLU A 46 26.77 -3.94 -15.34
C GLU A 46 25.94 -4.24 -14.08
N PHE A 47 26.49 -5.00 -13.12
CA PHE A 47 25.81 -5.28 -11.85
C PHE A 47 25.54 -4.00 -11.06
N ARG A 48 26.52 -3.09 -10.98
CA ARG A 48 26.40 -1.80 -10.30
C ARG A 48 25.32 -0.94 -10.93
N ALA A 49 25.32 -0.79 -12.26
CA ALA A 49 24.31 -0.03 -12.99
C ALA A 49 22.90 -0.60 -12.77
N LEU A 50 22.74 -1.92 -12.85
CA LEU A 50 21.46 -2.59 -12.58
C LEU A 50 20.98 -2.42 -11.14
N CYS A 51 21.90 -2.41 -10.17
CA CYS A 51 21.57 -2.25 -8.75
C CYS A 51 21.23 -0.80 -8.38
N SER A 52 22.00 0.16 -8.87
CA SER A 52 21.95 1.55 -8.39
C SER A 52 20.76 2.34 -8.94
N SER A 53 20.32 2.09 -10.18
CA SER A 53 19.27 2.91 -10.80
C SER A 53 18.08 2.10 -11.31
N ALA A 54 18.30 1.10 -12.16
CA ALA A 54 17.22 0.44 -12.89
C ALA A 54 16.25 -0.34 -11.97
N VAL A 55 16.77 -1.19 -11.08
CA VAL A 55 15.91 -1.98 -10.18
C VAL A 55 15.24 -1.10 -9.13
N LYS A 56 15.97 -0.16 -8.53
CA LYS A 56 15.42 0.76 -7.52
C LYS A 56 14.29 1.61 -8.12
N TYR A 57 14.52 2.21 -9.28
CA TYR A 57 13.52 2.99 -10.00
C TYR A 57 12.31 2.16 -10.39
N SER A 58 12.51 0.95 -10.95
CA SER A 58 11.40 0.11 -11.39
C SER A 58 10.49 -0.33 -10.23
N ILE A 59 11.09 -0.67 -9.09
CA ILE A 59 10.34 -1.01 -7.87
C ILE A 59 9.56 0.21 -7.37
N GLN A 60 10.20 1.38 -7.27
CA GLN A 60 9.54 2.60 -6.83
C GLN A 60 8.38 2.99 -7.75
N LYS A 61 8.60 2.90 -9.07
CA LYS A 61 7.59 3.20 -10.09
C LYS A 61 6.38 2.26 -9.97
N ASP A 62 6.62 0.95 -9.86
CA ASP A 62 5.55 -0.03 -9.69
C ASP A 62 4.75 0.22 -8.41
N TYR A 63 5.45 0.55 -7.32
CA TYR A 63 4.82 0.85 -6.04
C TYR A 63 3.96 2.11 -6.09
N ASN A 64 4.49 3.21 -6.63
CA ASN A 64 3.74 4.47 -6.81
C ASN A 64 2.51 4.26 -7.71
N THR A 65 2.64 3.43 -8.75
CA THR A 65 1.52 3.08 -9.63
C THR A 65 0.46 2.29 -8.87
N TYR A 66 0.88 1.34 -8.05
CA TYR A 66 0.00 0.56 -7.19
C TYR A 66 -0.75 1.42 -6.16
N LEU A 67 -0.05 2.36 -5.49
CA LEU A 67 -0.68 3.31 -4.57
C LEU A 67 -1.72 4.16 -5.29
N ARG A 68 -1.34 4.80 -6.40
CA ARG A 68 -2.27 5.63 -7.20
C ARG A 68 -3.51 4.86 -7.65
N LEU A 69 -3.35 3.60 -8.07
CA LEU A 69 -4.48 2.75 -8.42
C LEU A 69 -5.33 2.39 -7.19
N THR A 70 -4.72 2.23 -6.02
CA THR A 70 -5.44 1.94 -4.78
C THR A 70 -6.26 3.15 -4.32
N GLU A 71 -5.69 4.35 -4.40
CA GLU A 71 -6.35 5.62 -4.09
C GLU A 71 -7.51 5.90 -5.07
N ASN A 72 -7.25 5.84 -6.38
CA ASN A 72 -8.25 6.14 -7.41
C ASN A 72 -9.42 5.15 -7.43
N ASN A 73 -9.18 3.90 -7.01
CA ASN A 73 -10.22 2.87 -6.96
C ASN A 73 -10.86 2.73 -5.58
N LEU A 74 -10.68 3.70 -4.67
CA LEU A 74 -11.31 3.66 -3.35
C LEU A 74 -12.84 3.57 -3.46
N ILE A 75 -13.45 4.40 -4.31
CA ILE A 75 -14.91 4.42 -4.50
C ILE A 75 -15.38 3.20 -5.29
N SER A 76 -14.69 2.86 -6.38
CA SER A 76 -15.11 1.79 -7.30
C SER A 76 -14.82 0.38 -6.77
N ASN A 77 -13.78 0.22 -5.95
CA ASN A 77 -13.35 -1.06 -5.39
C ASN A 77 -12.71 -0.89 -4.00
N PRO A 78 -13.51 -0.59 -2.97
CA PRO A 78 -13.01 -0.37 -1.62
C PRO A 78 -12.30 -1.61 -1.03
N LYS A 79 -12.60 -2.82 -1.54
CA LYS A 79 -11.92 -4.05 -1.09
C LYS A 79 -10.41 -4.01 -1.31
N LYS A 80 -9.94 -3.42 -2.41
CA LYS A 80 -8.50 -3.30 -2.69
C LYS A 80 -7.82 -2.32 -1.74
N PHE A 81 -8.50 -1.23 -1.40
CA PHE A 81 -8.04 -0.26 -0.43
C PHE A 81 -7.90 -0.90 0.96
N TRP A 82 -8.95 -1.55 1.46
CA TRP A 82 -8.89 -2.26 2.73
C TRP A 82 -7.88 -3.41 2.74
N SER A 83 -7.70 -4.09 1.61
CA SER A 83 -6.63 -5.09 1.48
C SER A 83 -5.24 -4.47 1.60
N TYR A 84 -5.01 -3.24 1.16
CA TYR A 84 -3.73 -2.57 1.38
C TYR A 84 -3.53 -2.34 2.87
N PHE A 85 -4.45 -1.60 3.50
CA PHE A 85 -4.41 -1.23 4.92
C PHE A 85 -4.31 -2.41 5.88
N ASN A 86 -4.96 -3.55 5.58
CA ASN A 86 -4.90 -4.73 6.44
C ASN A 86 -3.57 -5.50 6.34
N ASN A 87 -2.84 -5.34 5.23
CA ASN A 87 -1.56 -6.03 5.03
C ASN A 87 -0.35 -5.15 5.38
N THR A 88 -0.56 -3.86 5.58
CA THR A 88 0.44 -2.91 6.08
C THR A 88 0.40 -2.87 7.60
N LYS A 89 1.56 -2.97 8.25
CA LYS A 89 1.67 -2.73 9.68
C LYS A 89 1.51 -1.22 9.92
N HIS A 90 0.29 -0.77 10.11
CA HIS A 90 0.05 0.55 10.65
C HIS A 90 0.13 0.44 12.17
N ASN A 91 1.11 1.11 12.77
CA ASN A 91 1.00 1.43 14.18
C ASN A 91 -0.16 2.42 14.31
N SER A 92 -1.13 2.13 15.17
CA SER A 92 -2.09 3.15 15.57
C SER A 92 -1.28 4.33 16.11
N PRO A 93 -1.56 5.57 15.67
CA PRO A 93 -0.86 6.71 16.22
C PRO A 93 -1.12 6.78 17.73
N ASN A 94 -0.05 6.93 18.52
CA ASN A 94 -0.16 7.06 19.98
C ASN A 94 -0.93 8.34 20.39
N SER A 95 -1.13 9.26 19.44
CA SER A 95 -1.78 10.54 19.67
C SER A 95 -2.56 11.00 18.44
N LEU A 96 -3.73 11.61 18.66
CA LEU A 96 -4.57 12.22 17.63
C LEU A 96 -4.61 13.75 17.82
N TYR A 97 -4.40 14.52 16.75
CA TYR A 97 -4.69 15.95 16.74
C TYR A 97 -6.03 16.23 16.07
N TYR A 98 -6.96 16.82 16.81
CA TYR A 98 -8.27 17.24 16.30
C TYR A 98 -8.72 18.54 16.96
N ASN A 99 -9.19 19.52 16.17
CA ASN A 99 -9.59 20.85 16.65
C ASN A 99 -8.54 21.54 17.56
N ASN A 100 -7.25 21.47 17.18
CA ASN A 100 -6.11 21.99 17.96
C ASN A 100 -5.89 21.35 19.34
N VAL A 101 -6.54 20.21 19.60
CA VAL A 101 -6.35 19.42 20.82
C VAL A 101 -5.60 18.14 20.48
N CYS A 102 -4.59 17.80 21.29
CA CYS A 102 -3.88 16.52 21.23
C CYS A 102 -4.53 15.54 22.21
N TYR A 103 -4.92 14.37 21.72
CA TYR A 103 -5.49 13.28 22.50
C TYR A 103 -4.49 12.13 22.53
N GLU A 104 -4.04 11.70 23.70
CA GLU A 104 -3.07 10.62 23.88
C GLU A 104 -3.70 9.35 24.49
N ASN A 105 -4.92 9.45 24.99
CA ASN A 105 -5.66 8.34 25.58
C ASN A 105 -6.58 7.69 24.54
N ASP A 106 -6.54 6.36 24.43
CA ASP A 106 -7.37 5.58 23.49
C ASP A 106 -8.87 5.92 23.58
N GLY A 107 -9.38 6.16 24.80
CA GLY A 107 -10.78 6.51 25.03
C GLY A 107 -11.14 7.89 24.48
N ASP A 108 -10.28 8.88 24.73
CA ASP A 108 -10.49 10.24 24.23
C ASP A 108 -10.33 10.32 22.71
N ILE A 109 -9.38 9.56 22.15
CA ILE A 109 -9.22 9.38 20.71
C ILE A 109 -10.51 8.80 20.11
N ALA A 110 -11.06 7.74 20.71
CA ALA A 110 -12.31 7.13 20.24
C ALA A 110 -13.50 8.09 20.32
N ASN A 111 -13.60 8.88 21.40
CA ASN A 111 -14.63 9.90 21.56
C ASN A 111 -14.50 11.02 20.51
N ALA A 112 -13.29 11.51 20.25
CA ALA A 112 -13.04 12.52 19.22
C ALA A 112 -13.45 12.03 17.83
N PHE A 113 -13.17 10.76 17.49
CA PHE A 113 -13.68 10.15 16.26
C PHE A 113 -15.21 10.08 16.25
N ALA A 114 -15.85 9.66 17.35
CA ALA A 114 -17.30 9.57 17.44
C ALA A 114 -17.97 10.94 17.23
N ASP A 115 -17.45 11.99 17.86
CA ASP A 115 -17.95 13.35 17.72
C ASP A 115 -17.79 13.87 16.28
N TYR A 116 -16.63 13.62 15.66
CA TYR A 116 -16.42 13.96 14.26
C TYR A 116 -17.42 13.24 13.35
N PHE A 117 -17.55 11.92 13.44
CA PHE A 117 -18.46 11.15 12.59
C PHE A 117 -19.91 11.56 12.79
N LYS A 118 -20.32 11.86 14.03
CA LYS A 118 -21.64 12.38 14.35
C LYS A 118 -21.91 13.73 13.68
N SER A 119 -20.90 14.61 13.60
CA SER A 119 -21.02 15.92 12.98
C SER A 119 -21.19 15.87 11.45
N VAL A 120 -20.59 14.89 10.78
CA VAL A 120 -20.65 14.75 9.30
C VAL A 120 -21.78 13.83 8.84
N PHE A 121 -22.31 12.99 9.72
CA PHE A 121 -23.41 12.10 9.40
C PHE A 121 -24.73 12.89 9.34
N LYS A 122 -25.33 12.94 8.15
CA LYS A 122 -26.68 13.50 7.96
C LYS A 122 -27.70 12.38 8.12
N PRO A 123 -28.50 12.35 9.19
CA PRO A 123 -29.56 11.35 9.32
C PRO A 123 -30.59 11.56 8.21
N SER A 124 -30.78 10.55 7.35
CA SER A 124 -31.84 10.54 6.35
C SER A 124 -33.18 10.34 7.05
N THR A 125 -34.05 11.36 7.02
CA THR A 125 -35.39 11.29 7.62
C THR A 125 -36.40 10.49 6.79
N ASN A 126 -36.01 9.93 5.63
CA ASN A 126 -36.84 9.05 4.81
C ASN A 126 -36.06 7.82 4.36
N TYR A 127 -36.43 6.66 4.90
CA TYR A 127 -35.98 5.36 4.41
C TYR A 127 -36.77 4.95 3.16
N ASP A 128 -36.62 5.69 2.06
CA ASP A 128 -36.99 5.17 0.74
C ASP A 128 -35.78 4.41 0.18
N ILE A 129 -35.83 3.09 0.32
CA ILE A 129 -34.80 2.09 -0.03
C ILE A 129 -34.47 2.07 -1.55
N LYS A 130 -34.89 3.05 -2.34
CA LYS A 130 -34.74 3.06 -3.81
C LYS A 130 -33.85 4.13 -4.40
N ASN A 131 -33.19 4.96 -3.60
CA ASN A 131 -32.19 5.87 -4.15
C ASN A 131 -30.83 5.20 -4.12
N GLU A 132 -30.33 4.87 -5.32
CA GLU A 132 -28.90 4.68 -5.57
C GLU A 132 -28.11 5.65 -4.68
N ILE A 133 -27.14 5.13 -3.94
CA ILE A 133 -26.16 5.94 -3.24
C ILE A 133 -25.38 6.69 -4.33
N LYS A 134 -25.93 7.82 -4.82
CA LYS A 134 -25.18 8.82 -5.54
C LYS A 134 -24.31 9.47 -4.49
N SER A 135 -23.16 8.84 -4.28
CA SER A 135 -22.03 9.35 -3.54
C SER A 135 -21.65 10.69 -4.19
N ASN A 136 -22.23 11.77 -3.70
CA ASN A 136 -21.79 13.14 -3.94
C ASN A 136 -20.52 13.44 -3.11
N CYS A 137 -19.81 12.42 -2.63
CA CYS A 137 -18.45 12.59 -2.17
C CYS A 137 -17.66 13.06 -3.39
N VAL A 138 -17.52 14.38 -3.52
CA VAL A 138 -16.34 14.98 -4.13
C VAL A 138 -15.21 14.45 -3.26
N GLY A 139 -14.71 13.27 -3.64
CA GLY A 139 -13.68 12.59 -2.90
C GLY A 139 -12.45 13.46 -3.02
N ASP A 140 -12.16 14.23 -1.97
CA ASP A 140 -10.81 14.69 -1.77
C ASP A 140 -9.92 13.46 -1.94
N LEU A 141 -8.95 13.61 -2.84
CA LEU A 141 -8.07 12.53 -3.25
C LEU A 141 -7.40 12.00 -1.97
N VAL A 142 -7.82 10.83 -1.49
CA VAL A 142 -7.22 10.21 -0.31
C VAL A 142 -5.79 9.89 -0.69
N LYS A 143 -4.85 10.65 -0.12
CA LYS A 143 -3.43 10.45 -0.34
C LYS A 143 -2.91 9.56 0.77
N ILE A 144 -2.44 8.37 0.40
CA ILE A 144 -1.80 7.46 1.33
C ILE A 144 -0.39 8.00 1.56
N ASP A 145 -0.07 8.37 2.80
CA ASP A 145 1.29 8.78 3.14
C ASP A 145 2.27 7.64 2.85
N SER A 146 3.33 7.96 2.12
CA SER A 146 4.34 6.98 1.72
C SER A 146 5.12 6.54 2.95
N VAL A 147 5.00 5.27 3.34
CA VAL A 147 5.96 4.63 4.25
C VAL A 147 7.30 4.57 3.51
N THR A 148 8.31 5.25 4.05
CA THR A 148 9.68 5.22 3.54
C THR A 148 10.21 3.78 3.60
N TYR A 149 10.76 3.30 2.49
CA TYR A 149 11.30 1.94 2.38
C TYR A 149 12.58 1.73 3.22
N ASP A 150 13.05 2.78 3.91
CA ASP A 150 14.22 2.75 4.79
C ASP A 150 13.91 2.11 6.17
N ASP A 151 12.64 1.74 6.43
CA ASP A 151 12.19 1.10 7.69
C ASP A 151 11.93 -0.42 7.59
N VAL A 152 12.53 -1.12 6.61
CA VAL A 152 12.48 -2.60 6.48
C VAL A 152 13.85 -3.22 6.29
#